data_AF-G4RLL7-F1
#
_entry.id   AF-G4RLL7-F1
#
_cell.length_a   1.000
_cell.length_b   1.000
_cell.length_c   1.000
_cell.angle_alpha   90.00
_cell.angle_beta   90.00
_cell.angle_gamma   90.00
#
_symmetry.space_group_name_H-M   'P 1'
#
loop_
_entity.id
_entity.type
_entity.pdbx_description
1 polymer ?
#
loop_
_entity_poly.entity_id
_entity_poly.type
_entity_poly.pdbx_seq_one_letter_code
_entity_poly.pdbx_strand_id
1 'polypeptide(L)'
;MIALLTTLGGKERSVAQDLCDCLYGNGDTQVRCEPIYPGVLFVEFQRRETLELCLSMKYFRVLVRRIEIYEKVVRSTETPPGAKKVGDYIFLGRYI
;
A
#
# COMPACT_ATOMS: atom_id res chain seq x y z
N MET A 1 0.56 -9.98 -2.15
CA MET A 1 -0.50 -9.05 -2.59
C MET A 1 0.01 -7.62 -2.41
N ILE A 2 -0.61 -6.65 -3.09
CA ILE A 2 -0.21 -5.25 -3.02
C ILE A 2 -1.40 -4.40 -2.58
N ALA A 3 -1.22 -3.55 -1.57
CA ALA A 3 -2.19 -2.54 -1.17
C ALA A 3 -1.67 -1.18 -1.59
N LEU A 4 -2.41 -0.48 -2.44
CA LEU A 4 -2.19 0.93 -2.75
C LEU A 4 -3.04 1.77 -1.80
N LEU A 5 -2.39 2.59 -0.98
CA LEU A 5 -3.07 3.42 0.01
C LEU A 5 -2.93 4.90 -0.33
N THR A 6 -4.05 5.62 -0.29
CA THR A 6 -4.05 7.08 -0.32
C THR A 6 -4.19 7.61 1.10
N THR A 7 -3.26 8.46 1.53
CA THR A 7 -3.23 9.08 2.85
C THR A 7 -3.65 10.54 2.80
N LEU A 8 -3.81 11.16 3.97
CA LEU A 8 -3.66 12.61 4.09
C LEU A 8 -2.26 13.00 3.57
N GLY A 9 -2.20 14.03 2.72
CA GLY A 9 -0.95 14.47 2.09
C GLY A 9 0.13 14.84 3.11
N GLY A 10 1.39 14.49 2.82
CA GLY A 10 2.55 14.74 3.68
C GLY A 10 2.69 13.75 4.84
N LYS A 11 1.87 12.69 4.87
CA LYS A 11 1.94 11.62 5.88
C LYS A 11 2.35 10.27 5.28
N GLU A 12 2.51 10.17 3.96
CA GLU A 12 2.81 8.92 3.26
C GLU A 12 4.05 8.20 3.81
N ARG A 13 5.11 8.94 4.17
CA ARG A 13 6.34 8.35 4.72
C ARG A 13 6.11 7.76 6.12
N SER A 14 5.49 8.50 7.04
CA SER A 14 5.19 8.00 8.39
C SER A 14 4.23 6.82 8.34
N VAL A 15 3.16 6.94 7.55
CA VAL A 15 2.19 5.84 7.38
C VAL A 15 2.86 4.61 6.78
N ALA A 16 3.75 4.74 5.80
CA ALA A 16 4.48 3.61 5.24
C ALA A 16 5.33 2.92 6.29
N GLN A 17 6.12 3.67 7.06
CA GLN A 17 6.98 3.12 8.11
C GLN A 17 6.14 2.40 9.19
N ASP A 18 5.16 3.10 9.77
CA ASP A 18 4.37 2.56 10.88
C ASP A 18 3.55 1.33 10.45
N LEU A 19 3.04 1.32 9.21
CA LEU A 19 2.31 0.19 8.67
C LEU A 19 3.23 -1.01 8.40
N CYS A 20 4.46 -0.75 7.92
CA CYS A 20 5.49 -1.77 7.76
C CYS A 20 5.80 -2.44 9.11
N ASP A 21 6.03 -1.62 10.14
CA ASP A 21 6.36 -2.10 11.49
C ASP A 21 5.21 -2.90 12.09
N CYS A 22 3.96 -2.47 11.90
CA CYS A 22 2.78 -3.21 12.35
C CYS A 22 2.68 -4.58 11.66
N LEU A 23 2.82 -4.63 10.34
CA LEU A 23 2.73 -5.87 9.57
C LEU A 23 3.85 -6.85 9.94
N TYR A 24 5.09 -6.34 10.03
CA TYR A 24 6.25 -7.11 10.46
C TYR A 24 6.05 -7.66 11.88
N GLY A 25 5.60 -6.83 12.81
CA GLY A 25 5.31 -7.23 14.19
C GLY A 25 4.22 -8.29 14.32
N ASN A 26 3.35 -8.42 13.31
CA ASN A 26 2.32 -9.47 13.23
C ASN A 26 2.75 -10.66 12.34
N GLY A 27 4.05 -10.78 12.03
CA GLY A 27 4.67 -11.94 11.40
C GLY A 27 4.80 -11.89 9.87
N ASP A 28 4.51 -10.77 9.23
CA ASP A 28 4.79 -10.58 7.80
C ASP A 28 6.25 -10.13 7.60
N THR A 29 7.19 -11.07 7.65
CA THR A 29 8.63 -10.78 7.65
C THR A 29 9.19 -10.30 6.31
N GLN A 30 8.40 -10.41 5.23
CA GLN A 30 8.76 -9.96 3.89
C GLN A 30 7.99 -8.70 3.46
N VAL A 31 7.33 -8.02 4.42
CA VAL A 31 6.60 -6.80 4.15
C VAL A 31 7.51 -5.74 3.53
N ARG A 32 6.99 -5.04 2.52
CA ARG A 32 7.64 -3.88 1.92
C ARG A 32 6.65 -2.74 1.83
N CYS A 33 6.96 -1.61 2.48
CA CYS A 33 6.18 -0.39 2.40
C CYS A 33 6.99 0.71 1.71
N GLU A 34 6.41 1.39 0.73
CA GLU A 34 7.11 2.45 0.00
C GLU A 34 6.18 3.63 -0.30
N PRO A 35 6.53 4.86 0.14
CA PRO A 35 5.89 6.07 -0.33
C PRO A 35 6.32 6.33 -1.78
N ILE A 36 5.36 6.47 -2.69
CA ILE A 36 5.62 6.53 -4.13
C ILE A 36 5.16 7.82 -4.80
N TYR A 37 4.28 8.57 -4.15
CA TYR A 37 3.79 9.85 -4.63
C TYR A 37 3.26 10.66 -3.43
N PRO A 38 3.16 12.01 -3.51
CA PRO A 38 2.55 12.79 -2.44
C PRO A 38 1.17 12.24 -2.03
N GLY A 39 1.02 11.88 -0.76
CA GLY A 39 -0.19 11.25 -0.22
C GLY A 39 -0.46 9.81 -0.69
N VAL A 40 0.50 9.11 -1.30
CA VAL A 40 0.31 7.74 -1.78
C VAL A 40 1.51 6.85 -1.44
N LEU A 41 1.20 5.67 -0.91
CA LEU A 41 2.16 4.59 -0.69
C LEU A 41 1.61 3.27 -1.21
N PHE A 42 2.49 2.29 -1.45
CA PHE A 42 2.09 0.90 -1.55
C PHE A 42 2.69 0.06 -0.43
N VAL A 43 2.05 -1.08 -0.18
CA VAL A 43 2.50 -2.12 0.73
C VAL A 43 2.41 -3.46 0.03
N GLU A 44 3.52 -4.19 -0.02
CA GLU A 44 3.55 -5.61 -0.38
C GLU A 44 3.40 -6.42 0.91
N PHE A 45 2.40 -7.30 0.95
CA PHE A 45 2.05 -8.08 2.13
C PHE A 45 1.63 -9.51 1.74
N GLN A 46 1.78 -10.44 2.67
CA GLN A 46 1.46 -11.86 2.51
C GLN A 46 0.03 -12.21 2.91
N ARG A 47 -0.46 -11.66 4.04
CA ARG A 47 -1.75 -12.03 4.64
C ARG A 47 -2.70 -10.84 4.75
N ARG A 48 -3.90 -11.00 4.19
CA ARG A 48 -4.91 -9.93 4.13
C ARG A 48 -5.43 -9.58 5.52
N GLU A 49 -5.60 -10.58 6.37
CA GLU A 49 -6.10 -10.44 7.74
C GLU A 49 -5.15 -9.56 8.57
N THR A 50 -3.84 -9.70 8.34
CA THR A 50 -2.83 -8.89 9.03
C THR A 50 -2.88 -7.42 8.60
N LEU A 51 -3.06 -7.16 7.30
CA LEU A 51 -3.25 -5.81 6.79
C LEU A 51 -4.53 -5.17 7.36
N GLU A 52 -5.64 -5.90 7.37
CA GLU A 52 -6.92 -5.43 7.90
C GLU A 52 -6.82 -5.13 9.41
N LEU A 53 -6.13 -5.98 10.17
CA LEU A 53 -5.84 -5.76 11.58
C LEU A 53 -5.10 -4.44 11.80
N CYS A 54 -3.97 -4.23 11.12
CA CYS A 54 -3.19 -3.00 11.24
C CYS A 54 -4.01 -1.77 10.84
N LEU A 55 -4.70 -1.82 9.69
CA LEU A 55 -5.50 -0.69 9.20
C LEU A 55 -6.75 -0.39 10.06
N SER A 56 -7.20 -1.33 10.88
CA SER A 56 -8.30 -1.12 11.83
C SER A 56 -7.92 -0.22 13.02
N MET A 57 -6.62 -0.06 13.30
CA MET A 57 -6.14 0.76 14.41
C MET A 57 -6.52 2.23 14.18
N LYS A 58 -6.89 2.93 15.27
CA LYS A 58 -7.35 4.34 15.25
C LYS A 58 -6.39 5.25 14.47
N TYR A 59 -5.09 5.05 14.61
CA TYR A 59 -4.06 5.81 13.90
C TYR A 59 -4.24 5.76 12.38
N PHE A 60 -4.25 4.55 11.80
CA PHE A 60 -4.36 4.38 10.35
C PHE A 60 -5.75 4.77 9.83
N ARG A 61 -6.82 4.50 10.57
CA ARG A 61 -8.19 4.90 10.17
C ARG A 61 -8.36 6.39 9.94
N VAL A 62 -7.60 7.23 10.65
CA VAL A 62 -7.65 8.69 10.51
C VAL A 62 -6.80 9.16 9.32
N LEU A 63 -5.69 8.48 9.05
CA LEU A 63 -4.69 8.91 8.07
C LEU A 63 -4.93 8.33 6.67
N VAL A 64 -5.49 7.12 6.56
CA VAL A 64 -5.75 6.41 5.31
C VAL A 64 -7.17 6.72 4.82
N ARG A 65 -7.30 7.18 3.58
CA ARG A 65 -8.55 7.60 2.95
C ARG A 65 -9.09 6.59 1.94
N ARG A 66 -8.21 5.88 1.25
CA ARG A 66 -8.57 4.88 0.24
C ARG A 66 -7.57 3.75 0.26
N ILE A 67 -8.07 2.53 0.05
CA ILE A 67 -7.30 1.31 -0.06
C ILE A 67 -7.75 0.61 -1.33
N GLU A 68 -6.80 0.20 -2.17
CA GLU A 68 -7.04 -0.62 -3.35
C GLU A 68 -6.08 -1.82 -3.31
N ILE A 69 -6.59 -3.02 -3.56
CA ILE A 69 -5.78 -4.24 -3.55
C ILE A 69 -5.50 -4.69 -4.98
N TYR A 70 -4.24 -5.07 -5.23
CA TYR A 70 -3.71 -5.50 -6.51
C TYR A 70 -2.91 -6.79 -6.36
N GLU A 71 -2.82 -7.55 -7.43
CA GLU A 71 -1.99 -8.75 -7.51
C GLU A 71 -0.51 -8.42 -7.60
N LYS A 72 -0.16 -7.41 -8.42
CA LYS A 72 1.22 -7.13 -8.80
C LYS A 72 1.50 -5.64 -8.97
N VAL A 73 2.70 -5.25 -8.59
CA VAL A 73 3.28 -3.94 -8.89
C VAL A 73 4.57 -4.10 -9.69
N VAL A 74 4.80 -3.26 -10.69
CA VAL A 74 6.04 -3.23 -11.48
C VAL A 74 6.48 -1.79 -11.70
N ARG A 75 7.78 -1.58 -11.90
CA ARG A 75 8.31 -0.33 -12.44
C ARG A 75 8.38 -0.46 -13.96
N SER A 76 7.73 0.45 -14.69
CA SER A 76 7.72 0.47 -16.15
C SER A 76 7.31 1.85 -16.67
N THR A 77 7.78 2.20 -17.86
CA THR A 77 7.39 3.43 -18.56
C THR A 77 6.04 3.24 -19.29
N GLU A 78 5.75 2.03 -19.77
CA GLU A 78 4.55 1.69 -20.52
C GLU A 78 3.43 1.17 -19.61
N THR A 79 2.23 1.75 -19.72
CA THR A 79 1.05 1.36 -18.94
C THR A 79 0.09 0.51 -19.78
N PRO A 80 -0.03 -0.80 -19.49
CA PRO A 80 -0.97 -1.66 -20.18
C PRO A 80 -2.43 -1.18 -19.98
N PRO A 81 -3.34 -1.48 -20.92
CA PRO A 81 -4.76 -1.19 -20.75
C PRO A 81 -5.32 -1.80 -19.46
N GLY A 82 -6.08 -1.02 -18.69
CA GLY A 82 -6.68 -1.46 -17.43
C GLY A 82 -5.73 -1.47 -16.21
N ALA A 83 -4.44 -1.17 -16.41
CA ALA A 83 -3.49 -0.97 -15.31
C ALA A 83 -3.61 0.43 -14.70
N LYS A 84 -3.24 0.57 -13.43
CA LYS A 84 -3.17 1.89 -12.77
C LYS A 84 -1.72 2.33 -12.65
N LYS A 85 -1.38 3.51 -13.18
CA LYS A 85 -0.06 4.14 -12.99
C LYS A 85 -0.09 5.16 -11.86
N VAL A 86 0.90 5.12 -10.98
CA VAL A 86 1.16 6.11 -9.92
C VAL A 86 2.66 6.34 -9.81
N GLY A 87 3.13 7.56 -10.10
CA GLY A 87 4.57 7.81 -10.24
C GLY A 87 5.19 6.89 -11.30
N ASP A 88 6.29 6.22 -10.92
CA ASP A 88 7.00 5.25 -11.76
C ASP A 88 6.47 3.81 -11.64
N TYR A 89 5.38 3.62 -10.89
CA TYR A 89 4.82 2.32 -10.57
C TYR A 89 3.52 2.03 -11.33
N ILE A 90 3.35 0.77 -11.69
CA ILE A 90 2.18 0.24 -12.39
C ILE A 90 1.59 -0.91 -11.59
N PHE A 91 0.31 -0.78 -11.27
CA PHE A 91 -0.48 -1.71 -10.47
C PHE A 91 -1.42 -2.51 -11.38
N LEU A 92 -1.36 -3.83 -11.25
CA LEU A 92 -2.00 -4.81 -12.13
C LEU A 92 -2.88 -5.77 -11.33
N GLY A 93 -3.96 -6.29 -11.94
CA GLY A 93 -4.84 -7.29 -11.33
C GLY A 93 -5.58 -6.73 -10.11
N ARG A 94 -6.40 -5.70 -10.30
CA ARG A 94 -7.16 -5.09 -9.20
C ARG A 94 -8.25 -6.05 -8.72
N TYR A 95 -8.28 -6.32 -7.42
CA TYR A 95 -9.40 -7.03 -6.81
C TYR A 95 -10.60 -6.06 -6.68
N ILE A 96 -11.77 -6.50 -7.15
CA ILE A 96 -13.04 -5.76 -7.10
C ILE A 96 -13.73 -6.08 -5.77
#